data_AF-A0A8K0GL47-F1
#
_entry.id   AF-A0A8K0GL47-F1
#
_cell.length_a   1.000
_cell.length_b   1.000
_cell.length_c   1.000
_cell.angle_alpha   90.00
_cell.angle_beta   90.00
_cell.angle_gamma   90.00
#
_symmetry.space_group_name_H-M   'P 1'
#
loop_
_entity.id
_entity.type
_entity.pdbx_description
1 polymer ?
#
loop_
_entity_poly.entity_id
_entity_poly.type
_entity_poly.pdbx_seq_one_letter_code
_entity_poly.pdbx_strand_id
1 'polypeptide(L)'
;YRENVKKRSEIMHGDPIKQLDKAVFWTEYVIRHKGAPHLRSAALNLSWYQYLLLDVVAVVVLIIFVPLFVIIKAFKKYCCRKTEKPAKKINKFSLSRTAIEVAYHRASQMGKSTQVLVLFTFILCTVNSSKILGVFHMPAYSHYQLGDRLLKELAARGHEVTVITPYAEKNPVKNFKQVVLTGAIEKLQPTKDKLFEQTESNVIRNIVWLELMGLELVESTLSHPNVQEFLKSNNQFDLVILNQFGNDAFKGFCHYYNAPCVVLSPVTVPLWTHAQIANPDSPAYFPDMYSDPAFDTMNSHISINPAVPYLPNMIDIGGYHVKPPKKLPKDLQEYLDGAKDGVVLFSLGSNLQSKNLPKEKRESILKAFSKLKQKVLWKWEDETLPNQPPNVKLSKWLPQSDVIAHRNIKLLITHGGLLSTTEAIYHGVPIIGIPIFGGQEKNIALAERNRYAILVPYKQLTEEKLSHALNEVINNP
;
A
#
# COMPACT_ATOMS: atom_id res chain seq x y z
N TYR A 1 -3.18 6.37 -26.43
CA TYR A 1 -3.40 6.09 -24.99
C TYR A 1 -4.16 4.79 -24.71
N ARG A 2 -5.33 4.59 -25.32
CA ARG A 2 -6.20 3.42 -25.11
C ARG A 2 -5.49 2.08 -25.37
N GLU A 3 -4.60 1.99 -26.34
CA GLU A 3 -3.81 0.77 -26.55
C GLU A 3 -2.87 0.44 -25.38
N ASN A 4 -2.25 1.44 -24.77
CA ASN A 4 -1.27 1.22 -23.71
C ASN A 4 -1.95 0.81 -22.41
N VAL A 5 -3.12 1.39 -22.08
CA VAL A 5 -3.92 0.89 -20.95
C VAL A 5 -4.48 -0.52 -21.21
N LYS A 6 -4.83 -0.87 -22.45
CA LYS A 6 -5.21 -2.26 -22.81
C LYS A 6 -4.07 -3.24 -22.56
N LYS A 7 -2.86 -2.92 -23.01
CA LYS A 7 -1.66 -3.75 -22.73
C LYS A 7 -1.41 -3.90 -21.21
N ARG A 8 -1.75 -2.90 -20.39
CA ARG A 8 -1.70 -3.02 -18.90
C ARG A 8 -2.88 -3.80 -18.32
N SER A 9 -4.08 -3.70 -18.91
CA SER A 9 -5.25 -4.53 -18.59
C SER A 9 -4.95 -6.00 -18.86
N GLU A 10 -4.41 -6.34 -20.04
CA GLU A 10 -4.02 -7.69 -20.46
C GLU A 10 -3.02 -8.33 -19.47
N ILE A 11 -2.00 -7.57 -19.03
CA ILE A 11 -1.07 -8.01 -17.97
C ILE A 11 -1.80 -8.28 -16.64
N MET A 12 -2.85 -7.52 -16.33
CA MET A 12 -3.63 -7.65 -15.08
C MET A 12 -4.71 -8.74 -15.10
N HIS A 13 -5.16 -9.16 -16.28
CA HIS A 13 -6.03 -10.33 -16.46
C HIS A 13 -5.23 -11.62 -16.71
N GLY A 14 -3.92 -11.51 -16.96
CA GLY A 14 -3.01 -12.64 -17.17
C GLY A 14 -2.55 -13.37 -15.90
N ASP A 15 -2.98 -12.93 -14.71
CA ASP A 15 -2.64 -13.58 -13.45
C ASP A 15 -3.22 -15.01 -13.36
N PRO A 16 -2.41 -16.04 -13.00
CA PRO A 16 -2.90 -17.41 -12.86
C PRO A 16 -3.81 -17.61 -11.62
N ILE A 17 -3.81 -16.66 -10.68
CA ILE A 17 -4.63 -16.67 -9.47
C ILE A 17 -5.21 -15.26 -9.29
N LYS A 18 -6.53 -15.15 -9.15
CA LYS A 18 -7.19 -13.86 -8.90
C LYS A 18 -6.65 -13.24 -7.60
N GLN A 19 -6.37 -11.94 -7.62
CA GLN A 19 -5.66 -11.28 -6.53
C GLN A 19 -6.36 -11.35 -5.17
N LEU A 20 -7.69 -11.50 -5.13
CA LEU A 20 -8.42 -11.79 -3.88
C LEU A 20 -8.22 -13.22 -3.37
N ASP A 21 -8.27 -14.22 -4.26
CA ASP A 21 -8.00 -15.62 -3.88
C ASP A 21 -6.56 -15.77 -3.37
N LYS A 22 -5.62 -15.02 -3.98
CA LYS A 22 -4.23 -14.87 -3.51
C LYS A 22 -4.16 -14.22 -2.12
N ALA A 23 -4.87 -13.11 -1.90
CA ALA A 23 -4.93 -12.43 -0.60
C ALA A 23 -5.47 -13.33 0.52
N VAL A 24 -6.56 -14.06 0.25
CA VAL A 24 -7.14 -15.04 1.17
C VAL A 24 -6.16 -16.20 1.43
N PHE A 25 -5.60 -16.80 0.38
CA PHE A 25 -4.64 -17.91 0.52
C PHE A 25 -3.46 -17.55 1.43
N TRP A 26 -2.88 -16.35 1.25
CA TRP A 26 -1.77 -15.90 2.08
C TRP A 26 -2.20 -15.52 3.50
N THR A 27 -3.39 -14.95 3.70
CA THR A 27 -3.98 -14.71 5.03
C THR A 27 -4.12 -16.02 5.80
N GLU A 28 -4.74 -17.04 5.19
CA GLU A 28 -4.85 -18.38 5.76
C GLU A 28 -3.48 -19.06 5.94
N TYR A 29 -2.51 -18.81 5.05
CA TYR A 29 -1.15 -19.36 5.14
C TYR A 29 -0.45 -18.84 6.40
N VAL A 30 -0.57 -17.54 6.72
CA VAL A 30 -0.03 -16.95 7.95
C VAL A 30 -0.66 -17.57 9.19
N ILE A 31 -1.98 -17.84 9.18
CA ILE A 31 -2.67 -18.56 10.26
C ILE A 31 -2.12 -19.99 10.41
N ARG A 32 -2.14 -20.78 9.32
CA ARG A 32 -1.66 -22.19 9.30
C ARG A 32 -0.22 -22.34 9.81
N HIS A 33 0.64 -21.36 9.53
CA HIS A 33 2.05 -21.36 9.91
C HIS A 33 2.36 -20.42 11.09
N LYS A 34 1.37 -20.09 11.94
CA LYS A 34 1.54 -19.34 13.20
C LYS A 34 2.37 -18.06 13.05
N GLY A 35 2.05 -17.25 12.04
CA GLY A 35 2.77 -16.01 11.72
C GLY A 35 3.85 -16.14 10.65
N ALA A 36 4.00 -17.32 10.03
CA ALA A 36 4.93 -17.62 8.92
C ALA A 36 6.35 -17.05 9.12
N PRO A 37 7.04 -17.36 10.23
CA PRO A 37 8.34 -16.76 10.58
C PRO A 37 9.42 -17.03 9.53
N HIS A 38 9.34 -18.15 8.81
CA HIS A 38 10.26 -18.56 7.74
C HIS A 38 10.20 -17.68 6.46
N LEU A 39 9.22 -16.80 6.33
CA LEU A 39 9.14 -15.82 5.22
C LEU A 39 9.76 -14.47 5.57
N ARG A 40 10.10 -14.23 6.85
CA ARG A 40 10.56 -12.94 7.35
C ARG A 40 12.05 -12.76 7.08
N SER A 41 12.47 -11.53 6.76
CA SER A 41 13.90 -11.21 6.61
C SER A 41 14.65 -11.47 7.90
N ALA A 42 15.77 -12.19 7.83
CA ALA A 42 16.64 -12.44 8.98
C ALA A 42 17.19 -11.14 9.60
N ALA A 43 17.26 -10.06 8.80
CA ALA A 43 17.70 -8.74 9.25
C ALA A 43 16.80 -8.13 10.34
N LEU A 44 15.55 -8.59 10.49
CA LEU A 44 14.65 -8.18 11.59
C LEU A 44 15.11 -8.66 12.98
N ASN A 45 16.09 -9.58 13.04
CA ASN A 45 16.70 -10.04 14.28
C ASN A 45 18.08 -9.41 14.54
N LEU A 46 18.53 -8.48 13.69
CA LEU A 46 19.80 -7.78 13.87
C LEU A 46 19.63 -6.58 14.80
N SER A 47 20.63 -6.33 15.63
CA SER A 47 20.74 -5.05 16.34
C SER A 47 21.06 -3.92 15.34
N TRP A 48 20.61 -2.70 15.63
CA TRP A 48 20.79 -1.53 14.76
C TRP A 48 22.24 -1.32 14.28
N TYR A 49 23.24 -1.56 15.14
CA TYR A 49 24.66 -1.43 14.79
C TYR A 49 25.20 -2.54 13.88
N GLN A 50 24.57 -3.74 13.91
CA GLN A 50 24.87 -4.85 13.00
C GLN A 50 24.21 -4.60 11.63
N TYR A 51 22.97 -4.10 11.62
CA TYR A 51 22.26 -3.70 10.41
C TYR A 51 22.99 -2.58 9.67
N LEU A 52 23.54 -1.60 10.40
CA LEU A 52 24.36 -0.51 9.85
C LEU A 52 25.84 -0.87 9.63
N LEU A 53 26.26 -2.13 9.88
CA LEU A 53 27.63 -2.62 9.67
C LEU A 53 28.72 -1.73 10.29
N LEU A 54 28.47 -1.19 11.50
CA LEU A 54 29.34 -0.16 12.10
C LEU A 54 30.75 -0.68 12.43
N ASP A 55 30.89 -1.99 12.64
CA ASP A 55 32.17 -2.69 12.77
C ASP A 55 32.94 -2.71 11.44
N VAL A 56 32.28 -3.00 10.32
CA VAL A 56 32.87 -2.94 8.97
C VAL A 56 33.27 -1.49 8.63
N VAL A 57 32.42 -0.52 8.93
CA VAL A 57 32.73 0.91 8.75
C VAL A 57 33.95 1.31 9.60
N ALA A 58 34.03 0.88 10.87
CA ALA A 58 35.18 1.14 11.72
C ALA A 58 36.46 0.48 11.16
N VAL A 59 36.39 -0.75 10.64
CA VAL A 59 37.53 -1.43 10.00
C VAL A 59 37.99 -0.70 8.75
N VAL A 60 37.08 -0.25 7.88
CA VAL A 60 37.43 0.55 6.68
C VAL A 60 38.07 1.89 7.07
N VAL A 61 37.52 2.58 8.08
CA VAL A 61 38.10 3.81 8.63
C VAL A 61 39.52 3.55 9.18
N LEU A 62 39.73 2.46 9.93
CA LEU A 62 41.06 2.11 10.43
C LEU A 62 42.05 1.78 9.30
N ILE A 63 41.62 1.05 8.27
CA ILE A 63 42.44 0.71 7.08
C ILE A 63 42.86 1.97 6.30
N ILE A 64 42.04 3.02 6.28
CA ILE A 64 42.39 4.29 5.63
C ILE A 64 43.27 5.16 6.54
N PHE A 65 42.84 5.40 7.78
CA PHE A 65 43.45 6.42 8.64
C PHE A 65 44.67 5.92 9.42
N VAL A 66 44.82 4.62 9.72
CA VAL A 66 46.03 4.13 10.41
C VAL A 66 47.27 4.20 9.50
N PRO A 67 47.25 3.78 8.22
CA PRO A 67 48.38 4.01 7.32
C PRO A 67 48.68 5.49 7.12
N LEU A 68 47.67 6.35 6.94
CA LEU A 68 47.87 7.82 6.86
C LEU A 68 48.55 8.37 8.12
N PHE A 69 48.10 7.98 9.31
CA PHE A 69 48.72 8.38 10.58
C PHE A 69 50.15 7.87 10.71
N VAL A 70 50.43 6.61 10.33
CA VAL A 70 51.77 6.03 10.31
C VAL A 70 52.68 6.76 9.32
N ILE A 71 52.19 7.10 8.12
CA ILE A 71 52.91 7.90 7.12
C ILE A 71 53.21 9.31 7.67
N ILE A 72 52.24 10.00 8.27
CA ILE A 72 52.43 11.33 8.88
C ILE A 72 53.43 11.26 10.04
N LYS A 73 53.39 10.22 10.88
CA LYS A 73 54.36 10.00 11.96
C LYS A 73 55.75 9.64 11.42
N ALA A 74 55.85 8.84 10.37
CA ALA A 74 57.11 8.49 9.71
C ALA A 74 57.73 9.72 9.03
N PHE A 75 56.94 10.53 8.33
CA PHE A 75 57.36 11.78 7.71
C PHE A 75 57.84 12.79 8.76
N LYS A 76 57.07 13.01 9.84
CA LYS A 76 57.53 13.83 10.98
C LYS A 76 58.81 13.28 11.63
N LYS A 77 58.98 11.96 11.73
CA LYS A 77 60.21 11.33 12.26
C LYS A 77 61.40 11.48 11.30
N TYR A 78 61.16 11.47 9.98
CA TYR A 78 62.17 11.66 8.94
C TYR A 78 62.64 13.12 8.87
N CYS A 79 61.70 14.08 8.91
CA CYS A 79 62.01 15.50 9.03
C CYS A 79 62.65 15.90 10.39
N CYS A 80 62.61 15.03 11.41
CA CYS A 80 63.08 15.35 12.76
C CYS A 80 63.85 14.20 13.44
N ARG A 81 64.91 13.66 12.82
CA ARG A 81 66.05 13.15 13.61
C ARG A 81 67.39 13.11 12.88
N LYS A 82 68.46 13.50 13.59
CA LYS A 82 69.85 13.18 13.24
C LYS A 82 70.10 11.66 13.33
N THR A 83 71.15 11.23 12.63
CA THR A 83 71.60 9.83 12.49
C THR A 83 72.23 9.23 13.74
N GLU A 84 72.04 7.93 13.95
CA GLU A 84 73.06 7.04 14.53
C GLU A 84 72.84 5.59 14.09
N LYS A 85 73.88 4.74 14.17
CA LYS A 85 73.86 3.30 13.80
C LYS A 85 74.56 2.46 14.92
N PRO A 86 74.93 1.17 14.75
CA PRO A 86 74.08 0.08 15.24
C PRO A 86 74.81 -0.96 16.11
N ALA A 87 74.06 -1.88 16.73
CA ALA A 87 74.62 -3.13 17.28
C ALA A 87 73.67 -4.32 17.08
N LYS A 88 74.25 -5.52 16.93
CA LYS A 88 73.53 -6.80 16.77
C LYS A 88 73.52 -7.58 18.09
N LYS A 89 72.53 -8.46 18.28
CA LYS A 89 72.81 -9.88 18.53
C LYS A 89 71.61 -10.77 18.15
N ILE A 90 71.90 -12.06 17.95
CA ILE A 90 71.00 -13.12 17.50
C ILE A 90 71.03 -14.21 18.57
N ASN A 91 69.92 -14.91 18.80
CA ASN A 91 69.96 -16.34 19.16
C ASN A 91 68.66 -17.06 18.76
N LYS A 92 68.57 -18.37 19.02
CA LYS A 92 67.90 -19.37 18.17
C LYS A 92 67.21 -20.47 19.00
N PHE A 93 66.37 -21.29 18.33
CA PHE A 93 65.87 -22.61 18.78
C PHE A 93 64.79 -22.60 19.91
N SER A 94 63.90 -23.60 20.06
CA SER A 94 63.71 -24.90 19.34
C SER A 94 62.23 -25.41 19.39
N LEU A 95 61.96 -26.58 18.77
CA LEU A 95 60.65 -27.26 18.66
C LEU A 95 60.71 -28.71 19.20
N SER A 96 59.60 -29.20 19.80
CA SER A 96 59.19 -30.63 19.95
C SER A 96 57.66 -30.66 20.19
N ARG A 97 56.81 -31.53 19.57
CA ARG A 97 56.67 -33.01 19.52
C ARG A 97 56.20 -33.62 20.87
N THR A 98 55.11 -34.41 21.00
CA THR A 98 54.04 -34.89 20.05
C THR A 98 52.64 -34.62 20.67
N ALA A 99 51.51 -35.38 20.72
CA ALA A 99 50.95 -36.72 20.33
C ALA A 99 49.39 -36.51 20.12
N ILE A 100 48.49 -37.34 19.55
CA ILE A 100 48.29 -38.80 19.33
C ILE A 100 47.88 -39.55 20.64
N GLU A 101 46.70 -40.19 20.82
CA GLU A 101 45.38 -40.22 20.13
C GLU A 101 44.31 -40.83 21.13
N VAL A 102 43.06 -41.32 20.91
CA VAL A 102 42.26 -41.82 19.74
C VAL A 102 40.72 -41.67 20.00
N ALA A 103 39.86 -42.27 19.14
CA ALA A 103 38.38 -42.33 19.06
C ALA A 103 37.70 -43.49 19.88
N TYR A 104 36.43 -43.96 19.76
CA TYR A 104 35.25 -43.76 18.86
C TYR A 104 33.93 -44.38 19.45
N HIS A 105 32.80 -44.36 18.69
CA HIS A 105 31.57 -45.20 18.82
C HIS A 105 30.56 -44.96 19.99
N ARG A 106 29.24 -45.26 19.90
CA ARG A 106 28.31 -45.57 18.75
C ARG A 106 26.85 -45.18 19.13
N ALA A 107 25.88 -45.37 18.22
CA ALA A 107 24.49 -44.88 18.32
C ALA A 107 23.41 -45.99 18.28
N SER A 108 22.13 -45.60 18.09
CA SER A 108 20.87 -46.39 18.10
C SER A 108 20.26 -46.59 19.51
N GLN A 109 18.93 -46.71 19.69
CA GLN A 109 17.90 -47.17 18.74
C GLN A 109 16.68 -46.25 18.56
N MET A 110 15.98 -46.45 17.43
CA MET A 110 14.60 -46.01 17.20
C MET A 110 13.66 -47.21 17.33
N GLY A 111 12.71 -47.17 18.27
CA GLY A 111 11.64 -48.18 18.36
C GLY A 111 10.50 -47.90 17.38
N LYS A 112 10.07 -48.92 16.63
CA LYS A 112 8.87 -48.85 15.78
C LYS A 112 7.66 -49.44 16.51
N SER A 113 6.71 -48.58 16.86
CA SER A 113 5.33 -48.95 17.25
C SER A 113 4.36 -47.99 16.55
N THR A 114 4.12 -48.19 15.25
CA THR A 114 2.98 -48.99 14.76
C THR A 114 1.66 -48.34 15.19
N GLN A 115 1.22 -47.29 14.50
CA GLN A 115 0.29 -47.42 13.36
C GLN A 115 -1.07 -48.09 13.71
N VAL A 116 -1.73 -47.63 14.78
CA VAL A 116 -3.18 -47.85 14.99
C VAL A 116 -3.93 -46.51 15.13
N LEU A 117 -3.35 -45.50 15.78
CA LEU A 117 -3.97 -44.19 16.03
C LEU A 117 -4.10 -43.26 14.79
N VAL A 118 -3.89 -43.77 13.58
CA VAL A 118 -3.90 -42.98 12.34
C VAL A 118 -5.21 -43.13 11.56
N LEU A 119 -5.98 -44.20 11.80
CA LEU A 119 -7.15 -44.54 10.98
C LEU A 119 -8.48 -43.94 11.48
N PHE A 120 -8.52 -43.30 12.65
CA PHE A 120 -9.74 -42.69 13.21
C PHE A 120 -9.83 -41.17 13.00
N THR A 121 -8.81 -40.55 12.41
CA THR A 121 -8.69 -39.08 12.26
C THR A 121 -9.17 -38.59 10.88
N PHE A 122 -9.67 -39.48 10.01
CA PHE A 122 -9.83 -39.20 8.58
C PHE A 122 -11.26 -38.87 8.11
N ILE A 123 -12.23 -38.73 9.02
CA ILE A 123 -13.57 -38.17 8.71
C ILE A 123 -13.93 -37.04 9.68
N LEU A 124 -13.03 -36.07 9.80
CA LEU A 124 -13.38 -34.70 10.13
C LEU A 124 -12.77 -33.76 9.07
N CYS A 125 -13.57 -33.34 8.11
CA CYS A 125 -13.30 -32.10 7.37
C CYS A 125 -13.51 -30.94 8.34
N THR A 126 -12.52 -30.66 9.19
CA THR A 126 -12.57 -29.50 10.08
C THR A 126 -12.53 -28.23 9.22
N VAL A 127 -13.69 -27.60 9.06
CA VAL A 127 -13.77 -26.23 8.53
C VAL A 127 -13.12 -25.35 9.60
N ASN A 128 -11.84 -25.04 9.42
CA ASN A 128 -11.01 -24.33 10.40
C ASN A 128 -11.42 -22.85 10.47
N SER A 129 -12.53 -22.58 11.15
CA SER A 129 -13.11 -21.27 11.40
C SER A 129 -12.25 -20.45 12.38
N SER A 130 -11.14 -19.91 11.87
CA SER A 130 -10.31 -18.96 12.61
C SER A 130 -11.06 -17.69 12.98
N LYS A 131 -10.70 -17.08 14.11
CA LYS A 131 -11.15 -15.75 14.56
C LYS A 131 -10.18 -14.67 14.08
N ILE A 132 -10.69 -13.71 13.30
CA ILE A 132 -9.87 -12.67 12.65
C ILE A 132 -10.34 -11.28 13.09
N LEU A 133 -9.42 -10.45 13.59
CA LEU A 133 -9.65 -9.04 13.88
C LEU A 133 -9.16 -8.17 12.73
N GLY A 134 -10.04 -7.38 12.11
CA GLY A 134 -9.67 -6.31 11.17
C GLY A 134 -9.61 -4.94 11.86
N VAL A 135 -8.57 -4.15 11.61
CA VAL A 135 -8.46 -2.76 12.07
C VAL A 135 -8.43 -1.81 10.87
N PHE A 136 -9.63 -1.41 10.43
CA PHE A 136 -9.88 -0.55 9.26
C PHE A 136 -10.49 0.78 9.71
N HIS A 137 -9.76 1.41 10.63
CA HIS A 137 -10.10 2.64 11.36
C HIS A 137 -10.28 3.90 10.50
N MET A 138 -9.62 3.99 9.34
CA MET A 138 -9.53 5.26 8.60
C MET A 138 -10.88 5.64 7.96
N PRO A 139 -11.42 6.85 8.22
CA PRO A 139 -12.71 7.31 7.67
C PRO A 139 -12.59 7.83 6.23
N ALA A 140 -12.00 7.01 5.35
CA ALA A 140 -11.90 7.21 3.92
C ALA A 140 -12.34 5.94 3.18
N TYR A 141 -13.28 6.09 2.24
CA TYR A 141 -13.93 4.96 1.58
C TYR A 141 -12.95 4.06 0.82
N SER A 142 -11.87 4.64 0.27
CA SER A 142 -10.78 3.91 -0.40
C SER A 142 -10.03 2.94 0.52
N HIS A 143 -9.87 3.27 1.80
CA HIS A 143 -9.21 2.41 2.80
C HIS A 143 -10.18 1.35 3.32
N TYR A 144 -11.42 1.77 3.59
CA TYR A 144 -12.50 0.90 4.00
C TYR A 144 -12.80 -0.21 2.97
N GLN A 145 -12.92 0.12 1.67
CA GLN A 145 -13.37 -0.85 0.66
C GLN A 145 -12.38 -2.01 0.40
N LEU A 146 -11.12 -1.83 0.80
CA LEU A 146 -10.09 -2.87 0.81
C LEU A 146 -10.42 -3.91 1.90
N GLY A 147 -10.55 -3.45 3.15
CA GLY A 147 -10.98 -4.28 4.28
C GLY A 147 -12.34 -4.92 4.06
N ASP A 148 -13.34 -4.16 3.61
CA ASP A 148 -14.66 -4.64 3.18
C ASP A 148 -14.55 -5.87 2.29
N ARG A 149 -13.71 -5.82 1.24
CA ARG A 149 -13.64 -6.90 0.26
C ARG A 149 -12.95 -8.14 0.80
N LEU A 150 -11.82 -7.98 1.50
CA LEU A 150 -11.05 -9.10 2.04
C LEU A 150 -11.74 -9.76 3.24
N LEU A 151 -12.18 -8.95 4.22
CA LEU A 151 -12.76 -9.43 5.47
C LEU A 151 -14.11 -10.10 5.26
N LYS A 152 -14.96 -9.62 4.34
CA LYS A 152 -16.21 -10.31 3.98
C LYS A 152 -15.98 -11.58 3.18
N GLU A 153 -14.93 -11.66 2.37
CA GLU A 153 -14.56 -12.90 1.66
C GLU A 153 -14.08 -13.97 2.66
N LEU A 154 -13.28 -13.58 3.67
CA LEU A 154 -12.87 -14.46 4.77
C LEU A 154 -14.08 -14.95 5.59
N ALA A 155 -15.01 -14.06 5.93
CA ALA A 155 -16.25 -14.44 6.63
C ALA A 155 -17.14 -15.37 5.79
N ALA A 156 -17.26 -15.13 4.48
CA ALA A 156 -17.99 -15.99 3.55
C ALA A 156 -17.36 -17.39 3.40
N ARG A 157 -16.04 -17.50 3.58
CA ARG A 157 -15.30 -18.79 3.63
C ARG A 157 -15.38 -19.50 4.99
N GLY A 158 -16.07 -18.90 5.96
CA GLY A 158 -16.44 -19.53 7.22
C GLY A 158 -15.75 -18.97 8.46
N HIS A 159 -14.75 -18.09 8.33
CA HIS A 159 -14.07 -17.47 9.46
C HIS A 159 -15.00 -16.61 10.32
N GLU A 160 -14.74 -16.52 11.62
CA GLU A 160 -15.35 -15.51 12.50
C GLU A 160 -14.58 -14.21 12.37
N VAL A 161 -15.18 -13.16 11.82
CA VAL A 161 -14.51 -11.89 11.56
C VAL A 161 -15.12 -10.78 12.42
N THR A 162 -14.27 -10.01 13.10
CA THR A 162 -14.64 -8.77 13.79
C THR A 162 -13.84 -7.62 13.20
N VAL A 163 -14.47 -6.48 12.88
CA VAL A 163 -13.77 -5.33 12.30
C VAL A 163 -14.02 -4.03 13.07
N ILE A 164 -12.94 -3.32 13.43
CA ILE A 164 -12.98 -1.93 13.91
C ILE A 164 -13.01 -1.03 12.68
N THR A 165 -14.08 -0.24 12.49
CA THR A 165 -14.24 0.58 11.28
C THR A 165 -15.24 1.75 11.46
N PRO A 166 -15.06 2.89 10.79
CA PRO A 166 -16.01 4.01 10.85
C PRO A 166 -17.24 3.83 9.94
N TYR A 167 -17.30 2.77 9.12
CA TYR A 167 -18.40 2.51 8.19
C TYR A 167 -19.27 1.35 8.68
N ALA A 168 -20.49 1.65 9.14
CA ALA A 168 -21.47 0.65 9.54
C ALA A 168 -22.10 -0.05 8.31
N GLU A 169 -22.29 -1.37 8.40
CA GLU A 169 -23.07 -2.14 7.44
C GLU A 169 -24.55 -1.78 7.50
N LYS A 170 -25.17 -1.71 6.32
CA LYS A 170 -26.64 -1.61 6.20
C LYS A 170 -27.34 -2.96 6.27
N ASN A 171 -26.63 -4.04 5.95
CA ASN A 171 -27.15 -5.42 5.89
C ASN A 171 -26.20 -6.33 6.68
N PRO A 172 -26.66 -7.06 7.71
CA PRO A 172 -25.81 -8.00 8.44
C PRO A 172 -25.20 -9.07 7.53
N VAL A 173 -23.91 -9.32 7.69
CA VAL A 173 -23.18 -10.41 7.01
C VAL A 173 -22.93 -11.53 8.01
N LYS A 174 -23.17 -12.78 7.60
CA LYS A 174 -22.95 -13.95 8.46
C LYS A 174 -21.47 -14.01 8.89
N ASN A 175 -21.24 -14.37 10.16
CA ASN A 175 -19.93 -14.42 10.81
C ASN A 175 -19.13 -13.10 10.81
N PHE A 176 -19.77 -11.94 10.58
CA PHE A 176 -19.12 -10.63 10.49
C PHE A 176 -19.66 -9.65 11.54
N LYS A 177 -18.81 -9.30 12.52
CA LYS A 177 -19.11 -8.37 13.62
C LYS A 177 -18.42 -7.03 13.38
N GLN A 178 -19.01 -5.92 13.82
CA GLN A 178 -18.42 -4.58 13.69
C GLN A 178 -18.29 -3.86 15.03
N VAL A 179 -17.16 -3.22 15.24
CA VAL A 179 -16.92 -2.20 16.28
C VAL A 179 -16.90 -0.85 15.56
N VAL A 180 -18.06 -0.18 15.53
CA VAL A 180 -18.25 1.02 14.71
C VAL A 180 -17.62 2.25 15.39
N LEU A 181 -16.80 3.00 14.65
CA LEU A 181 -16.23 4.29 15.08
C LEU A 181 -17.23 5.42 14.76
N THR A 182 -18.30 5.50 15.55
CA THR A 182 -19.37 6.49 15.44
C THR A 182 -18.86 7.92 15.54
N GLY A 183 -19.21 8.80 14.59
CA GLY A 183 -18.76 10.20 14.57
C GLY A 183 -17.39 10.44 13.94
N ALA A 184 -16.64 9.38 13.59
CA ALA A 184 -15.28 9.53 13.05
C ALA A 184 -15.26 10.06 11.59
N ILE A 185 -16.33 9.86 10.82
CA ILE A 185 -16.44 10.41 9.46
C ILE A 185 -16.69 11.91 9.51
N GLU A 186 -17.58 12.31 10.41
CA GLU A 186 -18.01 13.68 10.70
C GLU A 186 -16.84 14.49 11.28
N LYS A 187 -16.09 13.93 12.24
CA LYS A 187 -14.91 14.56 12.83
C LYS A 187 -13.84 14.93 11.78
N LEU A 188 -13.58 14.07 10.79
CA LEU A 188 -12.58 14.35 9.75
C LEU A 188 -13.14 15.18 8.57
N GLN A 189 -14.45 15.46 8.52
CA GLN A 189 -15.06 16.17 7.40
C GLN A 189 -14.49 17.59 7.19
N PRO A 190 -14.30 18.44 8.22
CA PRO A 190 -13.68 19.76 8.04
C PRO A 190 -12.25 19.72 7.47
N THR A 191 -11.48 18.66 7.78
CA THR A 191 -10.14 18.43 7.23
C THR A 191 -10.21 17.99 5.76
N LYS A 192 -11.23 17.20 5.39
CA LYS A 192 -11.49 16.81 3.98
C LYS A 192 -11.90 18.00 3.13
N ASP A 193 -12.74 18.89 3.67
CA ASP A 193 -13.27 20.03 2.92
C ASP A 193 -12.17 20.98 2.44
N LYS A 194 -11.08 21.07 3.21
CA LYS A 194 -9.88 21.87 2.93
C LYS A 194 -8.80 21.17 2.10
N LEU A 195 -9.02 19.97 1.56
CA LEU A 195 -7.97 19.23 0.84
C LEU A 195 -7.41 19.96 -0.39
N PHE A 196 -8.18 20.86 -1.03
CA PHE A 196 -7.66 21.71 -2.10
C PHE A 196 -6.63 22.76 -1.63
N GLU A 197 -6.63 23.15 -0.34
CA GLU A 197 -5.64 24.08 0.23
C GLU A 197 -4.24 23.42 0.34
N GLN A 198 -4.16 22.08 0.36
CA GLN A 198 -2.89 21.35 0.52
C GLN A 198 -1.95 21.47 -0.68
N THR A 199 -2.40 21.93 -1.85
CA THR A 199 -1.49 22.19 -2.97
C THR A 199 -0.51 23.32 -2.66
N GLU A 200 -0.83 24.20 -1.70
CA GLU A 200 0.05 25.29 -1.25
C GLU A 200 0.97 24.89 -0.09
N SER A 201 0.89 23.63 0.37
CA SER A 201 1.83 23.05 1.33
C SER A 201 3.11 22.56 0.65
N ASN A 202 4.27 22.86 1.23
CA ASN A 202 5.55 22.31 0.80
C ASN A 202 5.73 20.85 1.27
N VAL A 203 6.76 20.18 0.73
CA VAL A 203 7.07 18.76 0.98
C VAL A 203 7.21 18.45 2.49
N ILE A 204 7.92 19.28 3.24
CA ILE A 204 8.14 19.08 4.69
C ILE A 204 6.83 19.24 5.48
N ARG A 205 6.01 20.25 5.12
CA ARG A 205 4.68 20.44 5.72
C ARG A 205 3.77 19.25 5.46
N ASN A 206 3.86 18.63 4.29
CA ASN A 206 3.09 17.43 3.92
C ASN A 206 3.53 16.18 4.70
N ILE A 207 4.82 16.00 5.00
CA ILE A 207 5.32 14.96 5.92
C ILE A 207 4.67 15.14 7.30
N VAL A 208 4.85 16.32 7.90
CA VAL A 208 4.41 16.62 9.26
C VAL A 208 2.88 16.53 9.39
N TRP A 209 2.14 16.97 8.38
CA TRP A 209 0.68 16.84 8.36
C TRP A 209 0.21 15.37 8.29
N LEU A 210 0.88 14.55 7.48
CA LEU A 210 0.53 13.12 7.34
C LEU A 210 0.77 12.36 8.65
N GLU A 211 1.90 12.62 9.30
CA GLU A 211 2.27 12.02 10.59
C GLU A 211 1.31 12.43 11.71
N LEU A 212 1.03 13.74 11.85
CA LEU A 212 0.10 14.25 12.86
C LEU A 212 -1.34 13.73 12.64
N MET A 213 -1.78 13.58 11.39
CA MET A 213 -3.07 12.95 11.08
C MET A 213 -3.08 11.48 11.48
N GLY A 214 -1.98 10.75 11.27
CA GLY A 214 -1.80 9.37 11.72
C GLY A 214 -1.94 9.23 13.23
N LEU A 215 -1.20 10.05 13.99
CA LEU A 215 -1.26 10.11 15.46
C LEU A 215 -2.65 10.48 15.98
N GLU A 216 -3.33 11.46 15.38
CA GLU A 216 -4.69 11.84 15.79
C GLU A 216 -5.71 10.70 15.54
N LEU A 217 -5.56 9.98 14.42
CA LEU A 217 -6.42 8.84 14.08
C LEU A 217 -6.14 7.61 14.95
N VAL A 218 -4.88 7.38 15.37
CA VAL A 218 -4.53 6.39 16.39
C VAL A 218 -5.23 6.74 17.71
N GLU A 219 -4.99 7.93 18.24
CA GLU A 219 -5.50 8.34 19.55
C GLU A 219 -7.03 8.34 19.59
N SER A 220 -7.68 8.92 18.58
CA SER A 220 -9.15 8.94 18.51
C SER A 220 -9.80 7.60 18.17
N THR A 221 -9.04 6.59 17.69
CA THR A 221 -9.52 5.21 17.58
C THR A 221 -9.36 4.46 18.91
N LEU A 222 -8.21 4.58 19.57
CA LEU A 222 -7.95 3.87 20.83
C LEU A 222 -8.81 4.40 21.98
N SER A 223 -9.04 5.71 22.04
CA SER A 223 -9.92 6.35 23.03
C SER A 223 -11.41 6.20 22.73
N HIS A 224 -11.80 5.70 21.55
CA HIS A 224 -13.20 5.60 21.15
C HIS A 224 -14.00 4.67 22.10
N PRO A 225 -15.19 5.07 22.62
CA PRO A 225 -15.94 4.29 23.60
C PRO A 225 -16.16 2.83 23.19
N ASN A 226 -16.61 2.59 21.95
CA ASN A 226 -16.86 1.24 21.44
C ASN A 226 -15.58 0.38 21.32
N VAL A 227 -14.40 1.00 21.16
CA VAL A 227 -13.09 0.31 21.14
C VAL A 227 -12.62 0.03 22.57
N GLN A 228 -12.85 0.96 23.49
CA GLN A 228 -12.60 0.77 24.92
C GLN A 228 -13.50 -0.30 25.55
N GLU A 229 -14.74 -0.44 25.10
CA GLU A 229 -15.65 -1.52 25.47
C GLU A 229 -15.20 -2.86 24.86
N PHE A 230 -14.89 -2.87 23.57
CA PHE A 230 -14.35 -4.04 22.87
C PHE A 230 -13.07 -4.58 23.54
N LEU A 231 -12.14 -3.70 23.93
CA LEU A 231 -10.90 -4.05 24.65
C LEU A 231 -11.14 -4.58 26.08
N LYS A 232 -12.25 -4.22 26.73
CA LYS A 232 -12.63 -4.78 28.05
C LYS A 232 -13.25 -6.17 27.94
N SER A 233 -13.75 -6.56 26.77
CA SER A 233 -14.32 -7.88 26.55
C SER A 233 -13.24 -8.92 26.22
N ASN A 234 -13.35 -10.13 26.81
CA ASN A 234 -12.36 -11.20 26.69
C ASN A 234 -12.40 -11.89 25.31
N ASN A 235 -12.00 -11.16 24.28
CA ASN A 235 -11.84 -11.68 22.91
C ASN A 235 -10.50 -12.40 22.76
N GLN A 236 -10.48 -13.36 21.84
CA GLN A 236 -9.28 -14.08 21.40
C GLN A 236 -9.33 -14.21 19.88
N PHE A 237 -8.20 -14.04 19.21
CA PHE A 237 -8.08 -14.02 17.75
C PHE A 237 -6.88 -14.84 17.29
N ASP A 238 -7.05 -15.58 16.20
CA ASP A 238 -5.98 -16.32 15.54
C ASP A 238 -5.16 -15.45 14.57
N LEU A 239 -5.68 -14.25 14.23
CA LEU A 239 -5.02 -13.28 13.36
C LEU A 239 -5.52 -11.85 13.60
N VAL A 240 -4.64 -10.86 13.45
CA VAL A 240 -4.99 -9.44 13.34
C VAL A 240 -4.57 -8.90 11.97
N ILE A 241 -5.49 -8.28 11.22
CA ILE A 241 -5.27 -7.66 9.92
C ILE A 241 -5.42 -6.14 10.05
N LEU A 242 -4.37 -5.36 9.77
CA LEU A 242 -4.36 -3.89 9.92
C LEU A 242 -4.30 -3.20 8.55
N ASN A 243 -5.15 -2.20 8.28
CA ASN A 243 -4.85 -1.20 7.25
C ASN A 243 -3.71 -0.31 7.76
N GLN A 244 -2.56 -0.26 7.08
CA GLN A 244 -1.42 0.57 7.49
C GLN A 244 -1.39 1.91 6.76
N PHE A 245 -1.42 2.99 7.53
CA PHE A 245 -1.30 4.37 7.06
C PHE A 245 -1.00 5.30 8.25
N GLY A 246 0.28 5.44 8.63
CA GLY A 246 0.72 6.31 9.74
C GLY A 246 0.18 5.92 11.13
N ASN A 247 0.05 4.62 11.43
CA ASN A 247 -0.80 4.14 12.52
C ASN A 247 -0.22 2.93 13.30
N ASP A 248 1.10 2.91 13.49
CA ASP A 248 1.85 1.75 13.99
C ASP A 248 1.43 1.23 15.37
N ALA A 249 0.90 2.10 16.22
CA ALA A 249 0.39 1.73 17.54
C ALA A 249 -0.67 0.60 17.49
N PHE A 250 -1.40 0.45 16.37
CA PHE A 250 -2.35 -0.66 16.22
C PHE A 250 -1.69 -2.04 16.07
N LYS A 251 -0.38 -2.14 15.81
CA LYS A 251 0.34 -3.42 15.99
C LYS A 251 0.37 -3.87 17.46
N GLY A 252 0.09 -2.96 18.39
CA GLY A 252 -0.26 -3.28 19.77
C GLY A 252 -1.46 -4.24 19.89
N PHE A 253 -2.44 -4.23 18.98
CA PHE A 253 -3.53 -5.23 18.99
C PHE A 253 -3.01 -6.65 18.75
N CYS A 254 -2.01 -6.84 17.88
CA CYS A 254 -1.38 -8.15 17.67
C CYS A 254 -0.73 -8.67 18.96
N HIS A 255 0.00 -7.80 19.67
CA HIS A 255 0.64 -8.16 20.93
C HIS A 255 -0.38 -8.41 22.05
N TYR A 256 -1.38 -7.53 22.18
CA TYR A 256 -2.45 -7.61 23.18
C TYR A 256 -3.25 -8.91 23.10
N TYR A 257 -3.59 -9.36 21.89
CA TYR A 257 -4.27 -10.63 21.63
C TYR A 257 -3.31 -11.82 21.39
N ASN A 258 -2.00 -11.64 21.56
CA ASN A 258 -0.94 -12.62 21.28
C ASN A 258 -1.10 -13.34 19.90
N ALA A 259 -1.51 -12.58 18.90
CA ALA A 259 -1.92 -13.06 17.58
C ALA A 259 -0.95 -12.54 16.49
N PRO A 260 -0.70 -13.29 15.39
CA PRO A 260 0.12 -12.79 14.31
C PRO A 260 -0.52 -11.59 13.60
N CYS A 261 0.30 -10.56 13.30
CA CYS A 261 -0.11 -9.49 12.39
C CYS A 261 -0.07 -9.96 10.92
N VAL A 262 -1.06 -9.54 10.16
CA VAL A 262 -0.94 -9.19 8.73
C VAL A 262 -1.17 -7.69 8.62
N VAL A 263 -0.37 -6.98 7.82
CA VAL A 263 -0.68 -5.61 7.42
C VAL A 263 -1.10 -5.59 5.96
N LEU A 264 -2.00 -4.66 5.64
CA LEU A 264 -2.48 -4.35 4.30
C LEU A 264 -2.25 -2.88 3.99
N SER A 265 -1.33 -2.61 3.07
CA SER A 265 -1.06 -1.26 2.57
C SER A 265 -2.12 -0.87 1.52
N PRO A 266 -2.82 0.26 1.72
CA PRO A 266 -3.79 0.79 0.76
C PRO A 266 -3.13 1.43 -0.47
N VAL A 267 -1.82 1.66 -0.40
CA VAL A 267 -0.97 2.30 -1.42
C VAL A 267 0.07 1.29 -1.94
N THR A 268 0.83 1.68 -2.96
CA THR A 268 2.08 0.98 -3.32
C THR A 268 3.05 1.07 -2.15
N VAL A 269 3.79 0.01 -1.84
CA VAL A 269 4.72 -0.08 -0.68
C VAL A 269 5.50 1.22 -0.48
N PRO A 270 5.29 1.96 0.62
CA PRO A 270 6.11 3.11 0.96
C PRO A 270 7.39 2.69 1.69
N LEU A 271 8.42 3.56 1.79
CA LEU A 271 9.64 3.36 2.58
C LEU A 271 9.31 2.87 3.99
N TRP A 272 8.19 3.34 4.55
CA TRP A 272 7.69 2.96 5.86
C TRP A 272 7.46 1.47 5.99
N THR A 273 6.83 0.92 4.96
CA THR A 273 6.61 -0.52 4.89
C THR A 273 7.88 -1.29 4.47
N HIS A 274 8.79 -0.70 3.69
CA HIS A 274 10.06 -1.34 3.30
C HIS A 274 11.03 -1.56 4.47
N ALA A 275 11.34 -0.52 5.24
CA ALA A 275 12.40 -0.58 6.26
C ALA A 275 12.03 -1.52 7.41
N GLN A 276 10.77 -1.52 7.85
CA GLN A 276 10.30 -2.39 8.93
C GLN A 276 10.07 -3.87 8.59
N ILE A 277 10.10 -4.28 7.32
CA ILE A 277 10.28 -5.69 6.95
C ILE A 277 11.76 -6.04 6.67
N ALA A 278 12.64 -5.04 6.79
CA ALA A 278 14.02 -5.07 6.34
C ALA A 278 14.16 -5.51 4.87
N ASN A 279 13.34 -4.92 3.99
CA ASN A 279 13.53 -4.99 2.54
C ASN A 279 14.42 -3.82 2.11
N PRO A 280 15.59 -4.05 1.50
CA PRO A 280 16.43 -2.96 0.99
C PRO A 280 15.74 -2.21 -0.15
N ASP A 281 15.29 -0.99 0.12
CA ASP A 281 14.76 -0.07 -0.90
C ASP A 281 15.88 0.74 -1.56
N SER A 282 15.58 1.31 -2.74
CA SER A 282 16.45 2.24 -3.44
C SER A 282 15.66 3.43 -4.01
N PRO A 283 15.74 4.61 -3.37
CA PRO A 283 15.06 5.82 -3.86
C PRO A 283 15.60 6.33 -5.22
N ALA A 284 16.68 5.71 -5.74
CA ALA A 284 17.21 5.96 -7.06
C ALA A 284 16.31 5.44 -8.21
N TYR A 285 15.45 4.45 -7.96
CA TYR A 285 14.51 3.92 -8.96
C TYR A 285 13.06 3.77 -8.48
N PHE A 286 12.80 3.77 -7.16
CA PHE A 286 11.45 3.79 -6.61
C PHE A 286 11.23 5.07 -5.76
N PRO A 287 10.61 6.14 -6.31
CA PRO A 287 10.39 7.40 -5.58
C PRO A 287 9.25 7.25 -4.58
N ASP A 288 9.31 7.93 -3.42
CA ASP A 288 8.57 7.47 -2.24
C ASP A 288 7.84 8.54 -1.37
N MET A 289 7.16 8.10 -0.30
CA MET A 289 6.29 8.82 0.63
C MET A 289 6.57 8.53 2.13
N TYR A 290 7.83 8.26 2.53
CA TYR A 290 8.41 8.31 3.92
C TYR A 290 8.32 7.03 4.78
N SER A 291 8.89 7.00 6.02
CA SER A 291 9.19 5.84 6.92
C SER A 291 8.28 5.71 8.18
N ASP A 292 8.11 4.64 9.00
CA ASP A 292 8.71 3.26 9.20
C ASP A 292 7.62 2.13 9.51
N PRO A 293 7.80 1.01 10.27
CA PRO A 293 6.08 -0.40 10.35
C PRO A 293 5.92 -1.60 9.37
N ALA A 294 5.82 -2.84 9.90
CA ALA A 294 6.08 -4.15 9.23
C ALA A 294 4.92 -5.03 8.62
N PHE A 295 5.33 -6.05 7.83
CA PHE A 295 4.67 -7.21 7.11
C PHE A 295 3.49 -6.88 6.20
N ASP A 296 3.66 -6.78 4.87
CA ASP A 296 2.63 -6.19 4.01
C ASP A 296 2.07 -7.07 2.86
N THR A 297 0.74 -7.15 2.81
CA THR A 297 -0.04 -7.47 1.61
C THR A 297 -0.40 -6.17 0.88
N MET A 298 0.30 -5.88 -0.19
CA MET A 298 0.28 -4.57 -0.83
C MET A 298 -0.80 -4.43 -1.91
N ASN A 299 -1.43 -3.26 -2.00
CA ASN A 299 -2.29 -2.89 -3.13
C ASN A 299 -1.46 -2.50 -4.38
N SER A 300 -0.49 -3.35 -4.76
CA SER A 300 0.46 -3.17 -5.86
C SER A 300 0.33 -4.30 -6.88
N HIS A 301 0.68 -4.00 -8.14
CA HIS A 301 0.67 -4.98 -9.22
C HIS A 301 1.64 -4.61 -10.35
N ILE A 302 2.18 -5.61 -11.06
CA ILE A 302 3.15 -5.46 -12.17
C ILE A 302 2.58 -4.78 -13.43
N SER A 303 1.25 -4.64 -13.54
CA SER A 303 0.63 -3.79 -14.56
C SER A 303 0.70 -2.30 -14.24
N ILE A 304 0.98 -1.95 -12.98
CA ILE A 304 1.00 -0.58 -12.45
C ILE A 304 2.45 -0.14 -12.18
N ASN A 305 3.21 -0.98 -11.47
CA ASN A 305 4.51 -0.64 -10.88
C ASN A 305 5.71 -1.12 -11.71
N PRO A 306 6.89 -0.48 -11.58
CA PRO A 306 8.15 -1.07 -12.05
C PRO A 306 8.49 -2.32 -11.25
N ALA A 307 9.36 -3.18 -11.80
CA ALA A 307 9.91 -4.31 -11.06
C ALA A 307 10.85 -3.82 -9.95
N VAL A 308 10.70 -4.37 -8.75
CA VAL A 308 11.46 -4.05 -7.53
C VAL A 308 11.82 -5.33 -6.77
N PRO A 309 12.85 -5.35 -5.91
CA PRO A 309 13.11 -6.49 -5.05
C PRO A 309 11.98 -6.68 -4.02
N TYR A 310 11.43 -7.89 -3.97
CA TYR A 310 10.45 -8.32 -2.98
C TYR A 310 11.05 -9.39 -2.05
N LEU A 311 10.78 -9.27 -0.76
CA LEU A 311 11.00 -10.35 0.20
C LEU A 311 9.89 -11.42 0.09
N PRO A 312 10.12 -12.67 0.54
CA PRO A 312 9.10 -13.74 0.49
C PRO A 312 7.83 -13.47 1.31
N ASN A 313 7.84 -12.47 2.20
CA ASN A 313 6.69 -12.01 2.97
C ASN A 313 5.93 -10.82 2.35
N MET A 314 6.34 -10.35 1.16
CA MET A 314 5.71 -9.25 0.43
C MET A 314 4.77 -9.79 -0.65
N ILE A 315 3.46 -9.60 -0.49
CA ILE A 315 2.45 -10.18 -1.40
C ILE A 315 1.73 -9.09 -2.19
N ASP A 316 2.07 -8.92 -3.47
CA ASP A 316 1.24 -8.16 -4.43
C ASP A 316 -0.19 -8.73 -4.48
N ILE A 317 -1.19 -7.91 -4.19
CA ILE A 317 -2.62 -8.24 -4.37
C ILE A 317 -3.39 -7.12 -5.08
N GLY A 318 -2.70 -6.17 -5.70
CA GLY A 318 -3.29 -4.95 -6.27
C GLY A 318 -4.44 -5.22 -7.23
N GLY A 319 -5.55 -4.50 -7.04
CA GLY A 319 -6.76 -4.68 -7.85
C GLY A 319 -7.75 -5.72 -7.32
N TYR A 320 -7.48 -6.40 -6.21
CA TYR A 320 -8.46 -7.31 -5.58
C TYR A 320 -9.78 -6.63 -5.16
N HIS A 321 -9.78 -5.30 -5.02
CA HIS A 321 -10.97 -4.48 -4.77
C HIS A 321 -11.90 -4.38 -5.98
N VAL A 322 -11.37 -4.58 -7.19
CA VAL A 322 -12.13 -4.53 -8.44
C VAL A 322 -13.05 -5.74 -8.53
N LYS A 323 -14.36 -5.48 -8.61
CA LYS A 323 -15.43 -6.48 -8.60
C LYS A 323 -15.89 -6.74 -10.05
N PRO A 324 -16.35 -7.96 -10.40
CA PRO A 324 -17.05 -8.19 -11.66
C PRO A 324 -18.22 -7.21 -11.81
N PRO A 325 -18.40 -6.56 -12.97
CA PRO A 325 -19.29 -5.41 -13.09
C PRO A 325 -20.75 -5.80 -12.89
N LYS A 326 -21.45 -5.01 -12.09
CA LYS A 326 -22.88 -5.16 -11.81
C LYS A 326 -23.73 -4.32 -12.75
N LYS A 327 -25.00 -4.68 -12.88
CA LYS A 327 -25.99 -3.88 -13.61
C LYS A 327 -26.14 -2.51 -12.96
N LEU A 328 -25.94 -1.45 -13.74
CA LEU A 328 -26.04 -0.07 -13.28
C LEU A 328 -27.50 0.32 -12.94
N PRO A 329 -27.69 1.36 -12.10
CA PRO A 329 -28.96 2.08 -11.99
C PRO A 329 -29.49 2.48 -13.38
N LYS A 330 -30.81 2.37 -13.57
CA LYS A 330 -31.45 2.53 -14.89
C LYS A 330 -31.09 3.86 -15.57
N ASP A 331 -31.12 4.95 -14.82
CA ASP A 331 -30.82 6.31 -15.30
C ASP A 331 -29.35 6.55 -15.67
N LEU A 332 -28.42 5.74 -15.11
CA LEU A 332 -27.02 5.72 -15.51
C LEU A 332 -26.84 4.84 -16.74
N GLN A 333 -27.44 3.65 -16.76
CA GLN A 333 -27.40 2.74 -17.90
C GLN A 333 -27.90 3.42 -19.19
N GLU A 334 -29.09 4.01 -19.15
CA GLU A 334 -29.70 4.72 -20.30
C GLU A 334 -28.87 5.94 -20.75
N TYR A 335 -28.29 6.68 -19.80
CA TYR A 335 -27.42 7.82 -20.11
C TYR A 335 -26.13 7.39 -20.82
N LEU A 336 -25.49 6.31 -20.35
CA LEU A 336 -24.24 5.79 -20.90
C LEU A 336 -24.46 5.04 -22.23
N ASP A 337 -25.54 4.28 -22.39
CA ASP A 337 -25.87 3.59 -23.65
C ASP A 337 -26.23 4.60 -24.75
N GLY A 338 -27.01 5.63 -24.43
CA GLY A 338 -27.38 6.71 -25.35
C GLY A 338 -26.25 7.69 -25.68
N ALA A 339 -24.97 7.32 -25.50
CA ALA A 339 -23.81 8.18 -25.71
C ALA A 339 -22.98 7.73 -26.93
N LYS A 340 -23.39 8.18 -28.13
CA LYS A 340 -22.80 7.78 -29.42
C LYS A 340 -21.28 8.02 -29.50
N ASP A 341 -20.85 9.24 -29.21
CA ASP A 341 -19.44 9.65 -29.18
C ASP A 341 -18.66 9.12 -27.96
N GLY A 342 -19.38 8.48 -27.03
CA GLY A 342 -18.87 8.01 -25.74
C GLY A 342 -19.02 9.00 -24.59
N VAL A 343 -18.41 8.62 -23.47
CA VAL A 343 -18.54 9.31 -22.18
C VAL A 343 -17.16 9.51 -21.54
N VAL A 344 -16.96 10.70 -20.98
CA VAL A 344 -15.87 11.02 -20.05
C VAL A 344 -16.43 10.95 -18.63
N LEU A 345 -15.79 10.17 -17.75
CA LEU A 345 -16.12 10.12 -16.32
C LEU A 345 -15.19 11.08 -15.56
N PHE A 346 -15.74 12.03 -14.79
CA PHE A 346 -14.96 12.87 -13.88
C PHE A 346 -15.26 12.48 -12.42
N SER A 347 -14.25 11.98 -11.70
CA SER A 347 -14.38 11.54 -10.30
C SER A 347 -13.11 11.82 -9.50
N LEU A 348 -13.19 12.75 -8.55
CA LEU A 348 -12.11 13.10 -7.62
C LEU A 348 -12.05 12.19 -6.37
N GLY A 349 -12.82 11.10 -6.34
CA GLY A 349 -12.83 10.14 -5.22
C GLY A 349 -13.85 10.49 -4.13
N SER A 350 -13.65 9.94 -2.91
CA SER A 350 -14.59 10.10 -1.79
C SER A 350 -14.29 11.28 -0.87
N ASN A 351 -13.00 11.63 -0.71
CA ASN A 351 -12.56 12.63 0.26
C ASN A 351 -12.49 14.03 -0.34
N LEU A 352 -12.04 14.12 -1.59
CA LEU A 352 -11.93 15.35 -2.35
C LEU A 352 -13.26 15.59 -3.10
N GLN A 353 -14.11 16.45 -2.55
CA GLN A 353 -15.45 16.70 -3.07
C GLN A 353 -15.39 17.74 -4.19
N SER A 354 -15.91 17.41 -5.38
CA SER A 354 -15.94 18.31 -6.55
C SER A 354 -16.61 19.65 -6.24
N LYS A 355 -17.64 19.67 -5.38
CA LYS A 355 -18.33 20.91 -5.01
C LYS A 355 -17.44 21.97 -4.35
N ASN A 356 -16.33 21.55 -3.73
CA ASN A 356 -15.37 22.44 -3.07
C ASN A 356 -14.31 23.01 -4.04
N LEU A 357 -14.41 22.74 -5.35
CA LEU A 357 -13.52 23.34 -6.35
C LEU A 357 -13.67 24.88 -6.38
N PRO A 358 -12.56 25.64 -6.32
CA PRO A 358 -12.58 27.09 -6.50
C PRO A 358 -13.26 27.51 -7.81
N LYS A 359 -14.01 28.62 -7.77
CA LYS A 359 -14.84 29.10 -8.89
C LYS A 359 -14.09 29.13 -10.22
N GLU A 360 -12.89 29.68 -10.25
CA GLU A 360 -12.01 29.76 -11.42
C GLU A 360 -11.75 28.36 -12.02
N LYS A 361 -11.26 27.42 -11.20
CA LYS A 361 -10.96 26.04 -11.66
C LYS A 361 -12.21 25.32 -12.13
N ARG A 362 -13.33 25.48 -11.41
CA ARG A 362 -14.64 24.94 -11.82
C ARG A 362 -15.07 25.49 -13.19
N GLU A 363 -14.97 26.79 -13.41
CA GLU A 363 -15.33 27.44 -14.68
C GLU A 363 -14.39 27.04 -15.82
N SER A 364 -13.08 26.91 -15.57
CA SER A 364 -12.12 26.34 -16.55
C SER A 364 -12.50 24.91 -16.96
N ILE A 365 -12.90 24.06 -16.01
CA ILE A 365 -13.35 22.68 -16.28
C ILE A 365 -14.64 22.70 -17.14
N LEU A 366 -15.64 23.51 -16.75
CA LEU A 366 -16.92 23.61 -17.45
C LEU A 366 -16.76 24.04 -18.92
N LYS A 367 -15.89 25.02 -19.19
CA LYS A 367 -15.60 25.49 -20.56
C LYS A 367 -14.79 24.48 -21.40
N ALA A 368 -13.95 23.65 -20.78
CA ALA A 368 -13.31 22.54 -21.48
C ALA A 368 -14.33 21.44 -21.82
N PHE A 369 -15.28 21.16 -20.92
CA PHE A 369 -16.32 20.15 -21.13
C PHE A 369 -17.38 20.56 -22.16
N SER A 370 -17.78 21.83 -22.24
CA SER A 370 -18.76 22.30 -23.22
C SER A 370 -18.30 22.17 -24.68
N LYS A 371 -17.00 21.99 -24.91
CA LYS A 371 -16.40 21.75 -26.25
C LYS A 371 -16.40 20.28 -26.66
N LEU A 372 -16.71 19.35 -25.76
CA LEU A 372 -16.68 17.90 -26.05
C LEU A 372 -17.94 17.46 -26.79
N LYS A 373 -17.77 16.62 -27.82
CA LYS A 373 -18.87 15.83 -28.41
C LYS A 373 -19.33 14.72 -27.47
N GLN A 374 -18.41 14.22 -26.64
CA GLN A 374 -18.67 13.25 -25.59
C GLN A 374 -19.64 13.82 -24.55
N LYS A 375 -20.45 12.92 -23.98
CA LYS A 375 -21.15 13.19 -22.72
C LYS A 375 -20.13 13.19 -21.57
N VAL A 376 -20.44 13.91 -20.49
CA VAL A 376 -19.60 13.95 -19.29
C VAL A 376 -20.42 13.56 -18.07
N LEU A 377 -20.01 12.48 -17.40
CA LEU A 377 -20.60 12.05 -16.12
C LEU A 377 -19.71 12.55 -14.98
N TRP A 378 -20.19 13.52 -14.20
CA TRP A 378 -19.43 14.18 -13.13
C TRP A 378 -19.95 13.75 -11.75
N LYS A 379 -19.08 13.15 -10.93
CA LYS A 379 -19.35 12.96 -9.50
C LYS A 379 -19.34 14.32 -8.77
N TRP A 380 -20.50 14.78 -8.33
CA TRP A 380 -20.72 16.13 -7.78
C TRP A 380 -21.63 16.07 -6.56
N GLU A 381 -21.16 16.57 -5.42
CA GLU A 381 -21.75 16.32 -4.09
C GLU A 381 -22.82 17.35 -3.66
N ASP A 382 -23.31 18.14 -4.62
CA ASP A 382 -24.37 19.15 -4.43
C ASP A 382 -25.52 18.89 -5.44
N GLU A 383 -26.60 19.67 -5.36
CA GLU A 383 -27.79 19.51 -6.21
C GLU A 383 -27.74 20.29 -7.51
N THR A 384 -26.96 21.38 -7.54
CA THR A 384 -26.80 22.22 -8.72
C THR A 384 -25.32 22.45 -9.03
N LEU A 385 -25.03 22.71 -10.31
CA LEU A 385 -23.72 23.13 -10.79
C LEU A 385 -23.90 24.43 -11.58
N PRO A 386 -23.47 25.59 -11.04
CA PRO A 386 -23.54 26.86 -11.77
C PRO A 386 -22.84 26.76 -13.12
N ASN A 387 -23.52 27.22 -14.18
CA ASN A 387 -23.06 27.18 -15.57
C ASN A 387 -22.83 25.75 -16.14
N GLN A 388 -23.59 24.74 -15.68
CA GLN A 388 -23.54 23.36 -16.20
C GLN A 388 -23.82 23.27 -17.73
N PRO A 389 -22.88 22.76 -18.54
CA PRO A 389 -23.10 22.48 -19.95
C PRO A 389 -24.11 21.35 -20.20
N PRO A 390 -24.86 21.36 -21.31
CA PRO A 390 -25.92 20.38 -21.60
C PRO A 390 -25.41 18.94 -21.82
N ASN A 391 -24.11 18.74 -22.09
CA ASN A 391 -23.51 17.41 -22.18
C ASN A 391 -23.06 16.84 -20.82
N VAL A 392 -23.08 17.63 -19.73
CA VAL A 392 -22.73 17.20 -18.37
C VAL A 392 -23.95 16.66 -17.62
N LYS A 393 -23.87 15.43 -17.10
CA LYS A 393 -24.78 14.88 -16.07
C LYS A 393 -24.04 14.79 -14.73
N LEU A 394 -24.70 15.25 -13.68
CA LEU A 394 -24.22 15.14 -12.30
C LEU A 394 -24.66 13.81 -11.66
N SER A 395 -23.89 13.34 -10.67
CA SER A 395 -24.40 12.40 -9.66
C SER A 395 -23.67 12.57 -8.33
N LYS A 396 -24.43 12.59 -7.22
CA LYS A 396 -23.87 12.61 -5.85
C LYS A 396 -23.10 11.33 -5.50
N TRP A 397 -23.46 10.20 -6.11
CA TRP A 397 -22.77 8.92 -5.95
C TRP A 397 -22.69 8.15 -7.27
N LEU A 398 -21.60 7.41 -7.48
CA LEU A 398 -21.41 6.54 -8.64
C LEU A 398 -20.85 5.19 -8.18
N PRO A 399 -21.37 4.06 -8.71
CA PRO A 399 -20.70 2.76 -8.59
C PRO A 399 -19.49 2.77 -9.55
N GLN A 400 -18.39 3.40 -9.12
CA GLN A 400 -17.33 3.87 -10.03
C GLN A 400 -16.77 2.77 -10.94
N SER A 401 -16.42 1.60 -10.39
CA SER A 401 -15.87 0.49 -11.18
C SER A 401 -16.88 -0.07 -12.19
N ASP A 402 -18.16 -0.19 -11.81
CA ASP A 402 -19.24 -0.63 -12.72
C ASP A 402 -19.47 0.37 -13.86
N VAL A 403 -19.30 1.68 -13.59
CA VAL A 403 -19.35 2.74 -14.60
C VAL A 403 -18.13 2.66 -15.53
N ILE A 404 -16.92 2.54 -14.99
CA ILE A 404 -15.66 2.43 -15.78
C ILE A 404 -15.69 1.21 -16.70
N ALA A 405 -16.26 0.09 -16.25
CA ALA A 405 -16.45 -1.13 -17.04
C ALA A 405 -17.37 -0.96 -18.27
N HIS A 406 -18.16 0.12 -18.34
CA HIS A 406 -19.14 0.30 -19.41
C HIS A 406 -18.47 0.67 -20.74
N ARG A 407 -18.78 -0.10 -21.80
CA ARG A 407 -18.25 0.01 -23.18
C ARG A 407 -18.11 1.44 -23.76
N ASN A 408 -19.00 2.36 -23.36
CA ASN A 408 -19.03 3.73 -23.87
C ASN A 408 -18.14 4.70 -23.10
N ILE A 409 -17.55 4.31 -21.96
CA ILE A 409 -16.47 5.10 -21.33
C ILE A 409 -15.28 5.16 -22.29
N LYS A 410 -14.77 6.37 -22.49
CA LYS A 410 -13.57 6.65 -23.27
C LYS A 410 -12.39 7.08 -22.39
N LEU A 411 -12.67 7.65 -21.22
CA LEU A 411 -11.71 8.36 -20.39
C LEU A 411 -12.20 8.46 -18.93
N LEU A 412 -11.29 8.27 -17.97
CA LEU A 412 -11.44 8.67 -16.56
C LEU A 412 -10.60 9.93 -16.29
N ILE A 413 -11.23 10.99 -15.82
CA ILE A 413 -10.55 12.13 -15.20
C ILE A 413 -10.64 11.96 -13.69
N THR A 414 -9.50 11.93 -13.00
CA THR A 414 -9.46 11.67 -11.55
C THR A 414 -8.30 12.33 -10.84
N HIS A 415 -8.40 12.44 -9.52
CA HIS A 415 -7.34 12.86 -8.61
C HIS A 415 -6.09 11.96 -8.59
N GLY A 416 -6.10 10.78 -9.23
CA GLY A 416 -4.95 9.87 -9.27
C GLY A 416 -4.78 8.95 -8.06
N GLY A 417 -5.78 8.86 -7.17
CA GLY A 417 -5.80 7.87 -6.09
C GLY A 417 -5.72 6.43 -6.65
N LEU A 418 -4.83 5.63 -6.07
CA LEU A 418 -4.37 4.35 -6.62
C LEU A 418 -5.50 3.38 -7.00
N LEU A 419 -6.57 3.31 -6.21
CA LEU A 419 -7.68 2.39 -6.46
C LEU A 419 -8.47 2.76 -7.72
N SER A 420 -8.74 4.06 -7.96
CA SER A 420 -9.38 4.55 -9.19
C SER A 420 -8.48 4.34 -10.41
N THR A 421 -7.16 4.57 -10.26
CA THR A 421 -6.16 4.29 -11.30
C THR A 421 -6.14 2.81 -11.65
N THR A 422 -6.24 1.94 -10.64
CA THR A 422 -6.29 0.47 -10.81
C THR A 422 -7.58 0.01 -11.49
N GLU A 423 -8.74 0.58 -11.12
CA GLU A 423 -10.02 0.32 -11.80
C GLU A 423 -9.96 0.69 -13.29
N ALA A 424 -9.35 1.83 -13.63
CA ALA A 424 -9.16 2.26 -15.01
C ALA A 424 -8.20 1.32 -15.80
N ILE A 425 -7.10 0.88 -15.19
CA ILE A 425 -6.17 -0.09 -15.79
C ILE A 425 -6.87 -1.43 -16.02
N TYR A 426 -7.57 -1.96 -15.02
CA TYR A 426 -8.26 -3.25 -15.10
C TYR A 426 -9.29 -3.28 -16.25
N HIS A 427 -10.02 -2.18 -16.47
CA HIS A 427 -11.04 -2.07 -17.53
C HIS A 427 -10.53 -1.48 -18.85
N GLY A 428 -9.24 -1.19 -19.00
CA GLY A 428 -8.68 -0.66 -20.26
C GLY A 428 -9.13 0.77 -20.61
N VAL A 429 -9.30 1.64 -19.61
CA VAL A 429 -9.74 3.04 -19.74
C VAL A 429 -8.58 4.00 -19.43
N PRO A 430 -8.16 4.86 -20.38
CA PRO A 430 -7.07 5.81 -20.16
C PRO A 430 -7.48 6.96 -19.23
N ILE A 431 -6.49 7.69 -18.72
CA ILE A 431 -6.66 8.62 -17.59
C ILE A 431 -6.21 10.06 -17.91
N ILE A 432 -6.91 11.07 -17.37
CA ILE A 432 -6.31 12.39 -17.08
C ILE A 432 -6.23 12.53 -15.55
N GLY A 433 -5.03 12.77 -15.04
CA GLY A 433 -4.76 12.92 -13.62
C GLY A 433 -4.67 14.38 -13.20
N ILE A 434 -5.45 14.77 -12.20
CA ILE A 434 -5.41 16.11 -11.57
C ILE A 434 -5.07 15.93 -10.08
N PRO A 435 -3.79 15.65 -9.74
CA PRO A 435 -3.39 15.34 -8.37
C PRO A 435 -3.44 16.57 -7.46
N ILE A 436 -3.80 16.33 -6.19
CA ILE A 436 -3.93 17.35 -5.13
C ILE A 436 -3.04 17.04 -3.92
N PHE A 437 -2.98 15.78 -3.45
CA PHE A 437 -2.24 15.43 -2.22
C PHE A 437 -1.72 13.98 -2.18
N GLY A 438 -0.68 13.73 -1.38
CA GLY A 438 -0.07 12.41 -1.19
C GLY A 438 0.47 11.79 -2.49
N GLY A 439 0.52 10.47 -2.57
CA GLY A 439 1.06 9.72 -3.72
C GLY A 439 0.29 9.85 -5.05
N GLN A 440 -0.71 10.74 -5.14
CA GLN A 440 -1.51 10.97 -6.35
C GLN A 440 -0.65 11.35 -7.57
N GLU A 441 0.34 12.24 -7.37
CA GLU A 441 1.22 12.68 -8.46
C GLU A 441 2.17 11.55 -8.92
N LYS A 442 2.76 10.78 -7.99
CA LYS A 442 3.56 9.57 -8.28
C LYS A 442 2.78 8.60 -9.17
N ASN A 443 1.52 8.30 -8.83
CA ASN A 443 0.68 7.37 -9.60
C ASN A 443 0.44 7.86 -11.04
N ILE A 444 0.14 9.14 -11.22
CA ILE A 444 -0.16 9.71 -12.55
C ILE A 444 1.11 9.89 -13.39
N ALA A 445 2.21 10.38 -12.81
CA ALA A 445 3.49 10.50 -13.51
C ALA A 445 4.01 9.12 -13.98
N LEU A 446 3.80 8.05 -13.19
CA LEU A 446 4.10 6.68 -13.60
C LEU A 446 3.18 6.19 -14.74
N ALA A 447 1.90 6.55 -14.72
CA ALA A 447 0.95 6.23 -15.79
C ALA A 447 1.22 7.01 -17.09
N GLU A 448 1.69 8.25 -16.99
CA GLU A 448 2.12 9.11 -18.11
C GLU A 448 3.43 8.65 -18.72
N ARG A 449 4.44 8.28 -17.90
CA ARG A 449 5.66 7.59 -18.36
C ARG A 449 5.35 6.32 -19.15
N ASN A 450 4.26 5.63 -18.79
CA ASN A 450 3.74 4.45 -19.48
C ASN A 450 2.73 4.77 -20.61
N ARG A 451 2.55 6.05 -20.97
CA ARG A 451 1.71 6.55 -22.08
C ARG A 451 0.26 6.08 -22.04
N TYR A 452 -0.31 5.95 -20.83
CA TYR A 452 -1.73 5.65 -20.63
C TYR A 452 -2.48 6.66 -19.75
N ALA A 453 -1.79 7.68 -19.22
CA ALA A 453 -2.39 8.86 -18.61
C ALA A 453 -1.72 10.16 -19.08
N ILE A 454 -2.38 11.31 -18.87
CA ILE A 454 -1.76 12.63 -18.91
C ILE A 454 -1.86 13.29 -17.53
N LEU A 455 -0.78 13.93 -17.10
CA LEU A 455 -0.69 14.74 -15.89
C LEU A 455 -1.11 16.18 -16.16
N VAL A 456 -2.15 16.65 -15.49
CA VAL A 456 -2.56 18.06 -15.46
C VAL A 456 -2.40 18.58 -14.02
N PRO A 457 -1.23 19.16 -13.67
CA PRO A 457 -0.99 19.66 -12.32
C PRO A 457 -2.03 20.72 -11.92
N TYR A 458 -2.69 20.55 -10.77
CA TYR A 458 -3.86 21.35 -10.40
C TYR A 458 -3.63 22.87 -10.41
N LYS A 459 -2.45 23.35 -10.00
CA LYS A 459 -2.10 24.79 -10.06
C LYS A 459 -2.15 25.32 -11.50
N GLN A 460 -1.71 24.49 -12.44
CA GLN A 460 -1.68 24.76 -13.88
C GLN A 460 -2.97 24.34 -14.60
N LEU A 461 -4.02 23.97 -13.87
CA LEU A 461 -5.32 23.62 -14.45
C LEU A 461 -5.97 24.88 -15.02
N THR A 462 -6.06 24.94 -16.34
CA THR A 462 -6.77 25.97 -17.12
C THR A 462 -7.68 25.30 -18.15
N GLU A 463 -8.53 26.09 -18.80
CA GLU A 463 -9.39 25.64 -19.89
C GLU A 463 -8.57 25.04 -21.04
N GLU A 464 -7.47 25.70 -21.42
CA GLU A 464 -6.60 25.32 -22.53
C GLU A 464 -5.85 24.02 -22.20
N LYS A 465 -5.25 23.91 -21.01
CA LYS A 465 -4.45 22.73 -20.63
C LYS A 465 -5.33 21.49 -20.46
N LEU A 466 -6.54 21.64 -19.92
CA LEU A 466 -7.51 20.54 -19.86
C LEU A 466 -8.08 20.20 -21.25
N SER A 467 -8.41 21.20 -22.09
CA SER A 467 -8.88 20.97 -23.47
C SER A 467 -7.82 20.27 -24.33
N HIS A 468 -6.54 20.60 -24.15
CA HIS A 468 -5.44 19.91 -24.82
C HIS A 468 -5.37 18.44 -24.38
N ALA A 469 -5.28 18.17 -23.08
CA ALA A 469 -5.22 16.80 -22.55
C ALA A 469 -6.45 15.95 -22.92
N LEU A 470 -7.65 16.55 -22.90
CA LEU A 470 -8.89 15.91 -23.39
C LEU A 470 -8.76 15.49 -24.86
N ASN A 471 -8.36 16.40 -25.75
CA ASN A 471 -8.21 16.10 -27.17
C ASN A 471 -7.12 15.06 -27.44
N GLU A 472 -6.01 15.10 -26.70
CA GLU A 472 -4.89 14.18 -26.86
C GLU A 472 -5.30 12.75 -26.45
N VAL A 473 -5.87 12.54 -25.25
CA VAL A 473 -6.28 11.19 -24.81
C VAL A 473 -7.48 10.64 -25.60
N ILE A 474 -8.41 11.49 -26.06
CA ILE A 474 -9.61 11.03 -26.79
C ILE A 474 -9.29 10.67 -28.25
N ASN A 475 -8.39 11.41 -28.92
CA ASN A 475 -8.14 11.24 -30.35
C ASN A 475 -6.83 10.50 -30.68
N ASN A 476 -5.90 10.33 -29.73
CA ASN A 476 -4.65 9.58 -29.93
C ASN A 476 -4.77 8.15 -29.33
N PRO A 477 -4.97 7.10 -30.16
CA PRO A 477 -5.34 5.74 -29.72
C PRO A 477 -4.29 5.06 -28.83
#